data_AF-A0A8J5D2U6-F1
#
_entry.id   AF-A0A8J5D2U6-F1
#
_cell.length_a   1.000
_cell.length_b   1.000
_cell.length_c   1.000
_cell.angle_alpha   90.00
_cell.angle_beta   90.00
_cell.angle_gamma   90.00
#
_symmetry.space_group_name_H-M   'P 1'
#
loop_
_entity.id
_entity.type
_entity.pdbx_description
1 polymer ?
#
loop_
_entity_poly.entity_id
_entity_poly.type
_entity_poly.pdbx_seq_one_letter_code
_entity_poly.pdbx_strand_id
1 'polypeptide(L)'
;MTHPYLPLRGRWTWSPIGPVARGRGCPKARLGNMEALEKLQVSGSSLTSLPALPRAPRLIELFLDNNLILSVPPKTFTQLSSLMQLMAGARHHTPRAESPFHTCTSNDGSYAFQYLDLAFNSLHSLRQDSLHLSHDVMVFLDHNVIAYIDERAFSGHLPTLLDVSSNALTGLDQRVFQPILDNIISHQYDSYVDATYNPLQCSSIHWLLGDNMYLYFIALPDLQCRRAH
;
A
#
# COMPACT_ATOMS: atom_id res chain seq x y z
N MET A 1 4.12 7.14 46.10
CA MET A 1 2.79 6.75 46.63
C MET A 1 1.76 7.55 45.83
N THR A 2 1.28 6.96 44.74
CA THR A 2 -0.08 6.38 44.56
C THR A 2 -1.12 7.43 44.18
N HIS A 3 -1.31 7.60 42.86
CA HIS A 3 -2.54 8.14 42.28
C HIS A 3 -3.59 7.01 42.18
N PRO A 4 -4.87 7.25 42.54
CA PRO A 4 -5.90 6.23 42.51
C PRO A 4 -6.56 6.11 41.13
N TYR A 5 -6.87 4.87 40.78
CA TYR A 5 -7.57 4.40 39.59
C TYR A 5 -9.06 4.79 39.56
N LEU A 6 -9.59 4.96 38.32
CA LEU A 6 -10.88 4.47 37.75
C LEU A 6 -11.57 5.54 36.87
N PRO A 7 -12.39 5.17 35.84
CA PRO A 7 -12.37 3.96 35.00
C PRO A 7 -12.37 4.29 33.49
N LEU A 8 -11.75 3.42 32.70
CA LEU A 8 -11.95 3.33 31.25
C LEU A 8 -13.41 2.95 30.96
N ARG A 9 -14.21 3.91 30.48
CA ARG A 9 -15.47 3.65 29.78
C ARG A 9 -15.52 4.45 28.48
N GLY A 10 -14.58 4.14 27.58
CA GLY A 10 -14.80 4.40 26.16
C GLY A 10 -15.84 3.41 25.64
N ARG A 11 -17.09 3.87 25.48
CA ARG A 11 -18.12 3.13 24.74
C ARG A 11 -17.67 3.08 23.28
N TRP A 12 -17.40 1.87 22.79
CA TRP A 12 -17.10 1.62 21.40
C TRP A 12 -18.38 1.57 20.58
N THR A 13 -18.49 2.38 19.55
CA THR A 13 -19.49 2.25 18.51
C THR A 13 -18.81 1.69 17.27
N TRP A 14 -19.08 0.42 16.99
CA TRP A 14 -18.78 -0.22 15.71
C TRP A 14 -20.06 -0.09 14.86
N SER A 15 -19.96 0.52 13.68
CA SER A 15 -21.06 0.60 12.71
C SER A 15 -20.68 -0.14 11.43
N PRO A 16 -21.09 -1.41 11.28
CA PRO A 16 -21.27 -2.03 9.99
C PRO A 16 -22.77 -2.02 9.65
N ILE A 17 -23.10 -1.81 8.39
CA ILE A 17 -24.44 -2.12 7.89
C ILE A 17 -24.58 -3.67 7.92
N GLY A 18 -25.10 -4.26 9.02
CA GLY A 18 -25.37 -5.71 9.14
C GLY A 18 -24.89 -6.39 10.43
N PRO A 19 -25.46 -7.54 10.86
CA PRO A 19 -25.67 -7.90 12.26
C PRO A 19 -24.41 -8.29 13.06
N VAL A 20 -24.46 -7.91 14.33
CA VAL A 20 -23.37 -7.86 15.31
C VAL A 20 -23.10 -9.23 15.97
N ALA A 21 -21.91 -9.80 15.76
CA ALA A 21 -21.35 -10.82 16.66
C ALA A 21 -20.53 -10.13 17.76
N ARG A 22 -21.02 -10.17 19.01
CA ARG A 22 -20.32 -9.63 20.18
C ARG A 22 -19.29 -10.64 20.70
N GLY A 23 -18.00 -10.31 20.64
CA GLY A 23 -16.92 -11.10 21.23
C GLY A 23 -15.82 -10.23 21.81
N ARG A 24 -15.38 -10.52 23.04
CA ARG A 24 -14.34 -9.79 23.78
C ARG A 24 -12.94 -10.26 23.36
N GLY A 25 -12.03 -9.31 23.15
CA GLY A 25 -10.62 -9.55 22.88
C GLY A 25 -10.35 -9.98 21.44
N CYS A 26 -9.22 -9.57 20.87
CA CYS A 26 -8.70 -10.23 19.68
C CYS A 26 -8.39 -11.67 20.09
N PRO A 27 -9.21 -12.67 19.71
CA PRO A 27 -8.87 -14.04 20.01
C PRO A 27 -7.69 -14.36 19.10
N LYS A 28 -6.91 -15.40 19.43
CA LYS A 28 -6.13 -16.13 18.41
C LYS A 28 -7.08 -16.84 17.41
N ALA A 29 -8.13 -16.16 16.98
CA ALA A 29 -9.07 -16.60 15.98
C ALA A 29 -8.38 -16.37 14.64
N ARG A 30 -8.07 -17.47 13.96
CA ARG A 30 -7.94 -17.41 12.51
C ARG A 30 -9.22 -16.76 11.99
N LEU A 31 -9.10 -15.56 11.43
CA LEU A 31 -10.15 -15.03 10.57
C LEU A 31 -10.40 -16.12 9.53
N GLY A 32 -11.63 -16.64 9.48
CA GLY A 32 -12.00 -17.68 8.53
C GLY A 32 -11.82 -17.19 7.09
N ASN A 33 -12.03 -18.06 6.10
CA ASN A 33 -12.02 -17.63 4.70
C ASN A 33 -13.12 -16.57 4.49
N MET A 34 -12.76 -15.43 3.91
CA MET A 34 -13.66 -14.31 3.65
C MET A 34 -13.89 -14.21 2.14
N GLU A 35 -14.63 -15.17 1.60
CA GLU A 35 -14.77 -15.40 0.15
C GLU A 35 -15.47 -14.25 -0.61
N ALA A 36 -16.23 -13.41 0.09
CA ALA A 36 -16.95 -12.28 -0.47
C ALA A 36 -16.39 -10.91 -0.05
N LEU A 37 -15.28 -10.86 0.70
CA LEU A 37 -14.74 -9.61 1.18
C LEU A 37 -14.01 -8.86 0.05
N GLU A 38 -14.52 -7.69 -0.30
CA GLU A 38 -13.97 -6.81 -1.35
C GLU A 38 -13.17 -5.63 -0.79
N LYS A 39 -13.52 -5.16 0.41
CA LYS A 39 -12.84 -4.05 1.09
C LYS A 39 -12.59 -4.39 2.55
N LEU A 40 -11.36 -4.18 3.00
CA LEU A 40 -10.95 -4.32 4.40
C LEU A 40 -10.27 -3.03 4.85
N GLN A 41 -10.88 -2.36 5.82
CA GLN A 41 -10.34 -1.14 6.42
C GLN A 41 -10.04 -1.37 7.90
N VAL A 42 -8.77 -1.20 8.27
CA VAL A 42 -8.27 -1.34 9.65
C VAL A 42 -7.39 -0.13 10.01
N SER A 43 -7.74 1.04 9.50
CA SER A 43 -7.03 2.29 9.73
C SER A 43 -7.14 2.75 11.18
N GLY A 44 -6.16 3.51 11.70
CA GLY A 44 -6.31 4.19 12.99
C GLY A 44 -6.41 3.28 14.21
N SER A 45 -5.95 2.02 14.09
CA SER A 45 -6.21 0.97 15.08
C SER A 45 -5.03 0.69 16.01
N SER A 46 -3.98 1.53 15.95
CA SER A 46 -2.75 1.39 16.75
C SER A 46 -2.08 0.00 16.63
N LEU A 47 -2.22 -0.66 15.47
CA LEU A 47 -1.60 -1.95 15.22
C LEU A 47 -0.09 -1.80 15.17
N THR A 48 0.65 -2.56 15.99
CA THR A 48 2.13 -2.56 15.96
C THR A 48 2.70 -3.60 14.98
N SER A 49 1.86 -4.51 14.49
CA SER A 49 2.22 -5.60 13.59
C SER A 49 1.04 -5.98 12.71
N LEU A 50 1.32 -6.44 11.49
CA LEU A 50 0.28 -6.99 10.62
C LEU A 50 -0.28 -8.31 11.20
N PRO A 51 -1.60 -8.44 11.30
CA PRO A 51 -2.22 -9.72 11.62
C PRO A 51 -2.06 -10.69 10.44
N ALA A 52 -2.17 -11.99 10.71
CA ALA A 52 -2.31 -12.96 9.63
C ALA A 52 -3.60 -12.67 8.85
N LEU A 53 -3.46 -12.26 7.60
CA LEU A 53 -4.60 -11.94 6.75
C LEU A 53 -5.38 -13.22 6.39
N PRO A 54 -6.72 -13.20 6.43
CA PRO A 54 -7.52 -14.33 5.99
C PRO A 54 -7.36 -14.55 4.48
N ARG A 55 -7.72 -15.75 4.02
CA ARG A 55 -7.92 -15.98 2.58
C ARG A 55 -9.12 -15.15 2.14
N ALA A 56 -8.86 -14.10 1.38
CA ALA A 56 -9.86 -13.16 0.86
C ALA A 56 -9.66 -13.03 -0.65
N PRO A 57 -10.16 -13.99 -1.45
CA PRO A 57 -9.90 -14.06 -2.88
C PRO A 57 -10.64 -12.97 -3.67
N ARG A 58 -11.48 -12.14 -3.06
CA ARG A 58 -12.16 -11.03 -3.75
C ARG A 58 -11.73 -9.66 -3.26
N LEU A 59 -10.68 -9.58 -2.43
CA LEU A 59 -10.26 -8.33 -1.81
C LEU A 59 -9.64 -7.42 -2.88
N ILE A 60 -10.19 -6.20 -3.00
CA ILE A 60 -9.78 -5.16 -3.94
C ILE A 60 -9.04 -4.04 -3.17
N GLU A 61 -9.56 -3.68 -2.00
CA GLU A 61 -9.06 -2.56 -1.21
C GLU A 61 -8.63 -3.02 0.19
N LEU A 62 -7.37 -2.76 0.55
CA LEU A 62 -6.83 -3.01 1.88
C LEU A 62 -6.22 -1.73 2.47
N PHE A 63 -6.88 -1.17 3.47
CA PHE A 63 -6.43 0.01 4.21
C PHE A 63 -5.89 -0.39 5.58
N LEU A 64 -4.61 -0.15 5.79
CA LEU A 64 -3.86 -0.41 7.03
C LEU A 64 -3.16 0.87 7.52
N ASP A 65 -3.54 2.02 6.98
CA ASP A 65 -2.98 3.33 7.27
C ASP A 65 -3.21 3.79 8.71
N ASN A 66 -2.44 4.78 9.16
CA ASN A 66 -2.59 5.38 10.49
C ASN A 66 -2.49 4.34 11.63
N ASN A 67 -1.55 3.40 11.50
CA ASN A 67 -1.23 2.42 12.52
C ASN A 67 0.22 2.63 13.02
N LEU A 68 0.78 1.66 13.73
CA LEU A 68 2.15 1.69 14.28
C LEU A 68 2.96 0.50 13.75
N ILE A 69 2.65 0.01 12.54
CA ILE A 69 3.23 -1.21 11.99
C ILE A 69 4.71 -0.98 11.74
N LEU A 70 5.55 -1.85 12.31
CA LEU A 70 7.01 -1.72 12.26
C LEU A 70 7.65 -2.44 11.06
N SER A 71 6.97 -3.46 10.54
CA SER A 71 7.49 -4.29 9.45
C SER A 71 6.37 -5.03 8.74
N VAL A 72 6.58 -5.32 7.45
CA VAL A 72 5.76 -6.23 6.67
C VAL A 72 6.49 -7.59 6.55
N PRO A 73 5.98 -8.66 7.18
CA PRO A 73 6.58 -9.99 7.05
C PRO A 73 6.58 -10.48 5.59
N PRO A 74 7.54 -11.33 5.19
CA PRO A 74 7.54 -11.93 3.86
C PRO A 74 6.23 -12.67 3.57
N LYS A 75 5.76 -12.57 2.33
CA LYS A 75 4.59 -13.30 1.82
C LYS A 75 3.26 -12.96 2.51
N THR A 76 3.19 -11.84 3.24
CA THR A 76 1.97 -11.42 3.98
C THR A 76 0.73 -11.34 3.08
N PHE A 77 0.89 -10.84 1.86
CA PHE A 77 -0.21 -10.59 0.93
C PHE A 77 -0.48 -11.76 -0.04
N THR A 78 0.24 -12.89 0.07
CA THR A 78 0.09 -14.04 -0.86
C THR A 78 -1.30 -14.68 -0.87
N GLN A 79 -2.07 -14.52 0.20
CA GLN A 79 -3.42 -15.10 0.33
C GLN A 79 -4.54 -14.20 -0.23
N LEU A 80 -4.18 -13.01 -0.74
CA LEU A 80 -5.08 -12.06 -1.40
C LEU A 80 -5.09 -12.33 -2.91
N SER A 81 -5.65 -13.49 -3.28
CA SER A 81 -5.28 -14.18 -4.52
C SER A 81 -6.16 -13.91 -5.74
N SER A 82 -7.11 -12.98 -5.76
CA SER A 82 -7.86 -12.73 -7.01
C SER A 82 -8.43 -11.34 -7.16
N LEU A 83 -8.09 -10.69 -8.28
CA LEU A 83 -9.12 -10.15 -9.19
C LEU A 83 -8.54 -9.81 -10.56
N MET A 84 -8.08 -10.84 -11.28
CA MET A 84 -8.06 -10.86 -12.75
C MET A 84 -9.17 -11.77 -13.31
N GLN A 85 -10.26 -11.95 -12.56
CA GLN A 85 -11.48 -12.62 -13.01
C GLN A 85 -12.65 -11.62 -13.11
N LEU A 86 -12.37 -10.43 -13.64
CA LEU A 86 -13.40 -9.56 -14.23
C LEU A 86 -12.92 -9.02 -15.58
N MET A 87 -12.35 -9.88 -16.41
CA MET A 87 -12.29 -9.62 -17.85
C MET A 87 -13.55 -10.25 -18.49
N ALA A 88 -14.42 -9.35 -18.97
CA ALA A 88 -15.64 -9.55 -19.76
C ALA A 88 -16.92 -10.03 -19.03
N GLY A 89 -17.89 -9.12 -18.85
CA GLY A 89 -19.31 -9.50 -18.79
C GLY A 89 -20.23 -8.71 -17.85
N ALA A 90 -20.59 -7.49 -18.25
CA ALA A 90 -21.88 -6.81 -18.02
C ALA A 90 -22.62 -6.97 -16.66
N ARG A 91 -22.88 -5.84 -15.97
CA ARG A 91 -24.20 -5.15 -15.95
C ARG A 91 -24.27 -4.06 -14.86
N HIS A 92 -24.80 -2.92 -15.27
CA HIS A 92 -25.26 -1.76 -14.50
C HIS A 92 -25.78 -2.08 -13.11
N HIS A 93 -25.29 -1.37 -12.08
CA HIS A 93 -26.13 -0.75 -11.04
C HIS A 93 -25.43 0.50 -10.45
N THR A 94 -26.25 1.52 -10.25
CA THR A 94 -26.03 2.95 -9.91
C THR A 94 -25.02 3.30 -8.81
N PRO A 95 -24.33 4.46 -8.89
CA PRO A 95 -23.41 4.93 -7.86
C PRO A 95 -24.15 5.59 -6.69
N ARG A 96 -23.70 5.34 -5.46
CA ARG A 96 -24.12 6.16 -4.31
C ARG A 96 -23.03 6.30 -3.26
N ALA A 97 -22.88 7.55 -2.83
CA ALA A 97 -22.08 8.09 -1.72
C ALA A 97 -20.62 8.40 -2.04
N GLU A 98 -20.40 9.69 -2.24
CA GLU A 98 -19.14 10.43 -2.27
C GLU A 98 -18.28 10.10 -1.04
N SER A 99 -17.08 9.57 -1.29
CA SER A 99 -15.95 9.60 -0.36
C SER A 99 -15.06 10.79 -0.76
N PRO A 100 -14.46 11.54 0.20
CA PRO A 100 -13.56 12.64 -0.12
C PRO A 100 -12.21 12.18 -0.70
N PHE A 101 -11.97 10.87 -0.80
CA PHE A 101 -10.82 10.30 -1.48
C PHE A 101 -11.20 9.98 -2.93
N HIS A 102 -10.54 10.62 -3.88
CA HIS A 102 -10.75 10.45 -5.31
C HIS A 102 -10.65 8.97 -5.71
N THR A 103 -11.80 8.32 -5.91
CA THR A 103 -11.86 7.01 -6.56
C THR A 103 -11.65 7.23 -8.04
N CYS A 104 -10.50 6.82 -8.58
CA CYS A 104 -10.32 6.68 -10.02
C CYS A 104 -11.15 5.48 -10.50
N THR A 105 -12.45 5.68 -10.68
CA THR A 105 -13.31 4.76 -11.43
C THR A 105 -13.35 5.23 -12.87
N SER A 106 -12.76 4.46 -13.78
CA SER A 106 -13.04 4.55 -15.21
C SER A 106 -14.53 4.35 -15.45
N ASN A 107 -15.12 5.23 -16.26
CA ASN A 107 -16.56 5.28 -16.52
C ASN A 107 -17.11 4.04 -17.29
N ASP A 108 -16.26 3.08 -17.65
CA ASP A 108 -16.61 1.91 -18.46
C ASP A 108 -16.77 0.59 -17.69
N GLY A 109 -16.55 0.60 -16.36
CA GLY A 109 -16.69 -0.59 -15.52
C GLY A 109 -15.59 -1.64 -15.70
N SER A 110 -14.48 -1.29 -16.36
CA SER A 110 -13.26 -2.09 -16.43
C SER A 110 -12.11 -1.33 -15.76
N TYR A 111 -11.24 -2.02 -15.02
CA TYR A 111 -10.19 -1.49 -14.12
C TYR A 111 -10.68 -1.11 -12.71
N ALA A 112 -11.01 -2.12 -11.89
CA ALA A 112 -10.91 -1.96 -10.44
C ALA A 112 -9.43 -2.00 -10.06
N PHE A 113 -8.77 -0.84 -9.98
CA PHE A 113 -7.43 -0.76 -9.42
C PHE A 113 -7.47 -1.25 -7.98
N GLN A 114 -6.51 -2.10 -7.62
CA GLN A 114 -6.39 -2.60 -6.25
C GLN A 114 -5.47 -1.68 -5.46
N TYR A 115 -5.83 -1.43 -4.20
CA TYR A 115 -5.11 -0.50 -3.33
C TYR A 115 -4.57 -1.26 -2.12
N LEU A 116 -3.27 -1.12 -1.88
CA LEU A 116 -2.62 -1.49 -0.63
C LEU A 116 -2.12 -0.20 0.04
N ASP A 117 -2.83 0.23 1.07
CA ASP A 117 -2.47 1.42 1.82
C ASP A 117 -1.82 1.05 3.15
N LEU A 118 -0.51 1.32 3.26
CA LEU A 118 0.32 1.17 4.45
C LEU A 118 0.87 2.53 4.91
N ALA A 119 0.31 3.64 4.44
CA ALA A 119 0.75 4.98 4.77
C ALA A 119 0.63 5.26 6.28
N PHE A 120 1.35 6.27 6.78
CA PHE A 120 1.26 6.69 8.19
C PHE A 120 1.43 5.52 9.18
N ASN A 121 2.47 4.73 8.96
CA ASN A 121 2.89 3.65 9.84
C ASN A 121 4.31 3.93 10.37
N SER A 122 5.03 2.90 10.81
CA SER A 122 6.39 3.03 11.33
C SER A 122 7.33 2.02 10.67
N LEU A 123 7.11 1.75 9.38
CA LEU A 123 7.92 0.82 8.60
C LEU A 123 9.34 1.39 8.45
N HIS A 124 10.34 0.63 8.89
CA HIS A 124 11.75 1.03 8.80
C HIS A 124 12.45 0.53 7.53
N SER A 125 11.97 -0.58 6.97
CA SER A 125 12.56 -1.22 5.80
C SER A 125 11.55 -2.15 5.14
N LEU A 126 11.68 -2.33 3.83
CA LEU A 126 11.03 -3.43 3.11
C LEU A 126 12.06 -4.54 2.91
N ARG A 127 11.75 -5.73 3.40
CA ARG A 127 12.63 -6.90 3.30
C ARG A 127 12.24 -7.76 2.12
N GLN A 128 13.11 -8.70 1.75
CA GLN A 128 12.80 -9.69 0.74
C GLN A 128 11.38 -10.27 0.87
N ASP A 129 10.66 -10.29 -0.24
CA ASP A 129 9.30 -10.81 -0.41
C ASP A 129 8.24 -10.17 0.51
N SER A 130 8.51 -9.01 1.11
CA SER A 130 7.51 -8.31 1.94
C SER A 130 6.30 -7.87 1.12
N LEU A 131 6.51 -7.48 -0.14
CA LEU A 131 5.48 -7.08 -1.10
C LEU A 131 5.42 -8.10 -2.24
N HIS A 132 5.08 -9.34 -1.89
CA HIS A 132 4.71 -10.33 -2.90
C HIS A 132 3.29 -10.06 -3.39
N LEU A 133 3.17 -9.47 -4.58
CA LEU A 133 1.91 -9.04 -5.17
C LEU A 133 1.44 -10.08 -6.19
N SER A 134 0.16 -10.44 -6.12
CA SER A 134 -0.44 -11.43 -7.02
C SER A 134 -1.00 -10.82 -8.30
N HIS A 135 -1.12 -9.48 -8.35
CA HIS A 135 -1.74 -8.70 -9.42
C HIS A 135 -1.17 -7.26 -9.42
N ASP A 136 -1.59 -6.46 -10.38
CA ASP A 136 -1.28 -5.03 -10.46
C ASP A 136 -1.98 -4.26 -9.33
N VAL A 137 -1.20 -3.56 -8.51
CA VAL A 137 -1.66 -2.90 -7.27
C VAL A 137 -1.02 -1.52 -7.17
N MET A 138 -1.79 -0.53 -6.71
CA MET A 138 -1.30 0.76 -6.24
C MET A 138 -0.88 0.62 -4.77
N VAL A 139 0.38 0.95 -4.48
CA VAL A 139 0.98 0.74 -3.16
C VAL A 139 1.34 2.09 -2.55
N PHE A 140 0.76 2.39 -1.40
CA PHE A 140 1.03 3.60 -0.62
C PHE A 140 1.83 3.24 0.63
N LEU A 141 3.02 3.82 0.75
CA LEU A 141 3.97 3.63 1.84
C LEU A 141 4.43 4.98 2.41
N ASP A 142 3.77 6.07 2.05
CA ASP A 142 4.14 7.40 2.48
C ASP A 142 4.02 7.59 3.99
N HIS A 143 4.73 8.58 4.52
CA HIS A 143 4.72 8.89 5.96
C HIS A 143 5.09 7.68 6.84
N ASN A 144 6.13 6.96 6.43
CA ASN A 144 6.79 5.93 7.20
C ASN A 144 8.23 6.39 7.55
N VAL A 145 9.10 5.46 7.96
CA VAL A 145 10.51 5.73 8.26
C VAL A 145 11.42 4.80 7.46
N ILE A 146 11.01 4.47 6.23
CA ILE A 146 11.70 3.50 5.36
C ILE A 146 13.03 4.10 4.93
N ALA A 147 14.12 3.50 5.37
CA ALA A 147 15.47 3.90 4.97
C ALA A 147 16.10 2.92 3.95
N TYR A 148 15.52 1.73 3.81
CA TYR A 148 16.06 0.66 2.98
C TYR A 148 14.96 -0.20 2.36
N ILE A 149 15.12 -0.52 1.08
CA ILE A 149 14.27 -1.45 0.33
C ILE A 149 15.19 -2.52 -0.26
N ASP A 150 14.94 -3.79 0.10
CA ASP A 150 15.64 -4.94 -0.45
C ASP A 150 15.36 -5.08 -1.97
N GLU A 151 16.36 -5.51 -2.75
CA GLU A 151 16.22 -5.70 -4.21
C GLU A 151 15.12 -6.73 -4.58
N ARG A 152 14.76 -7.61 -3.65
CA ARG A 152 13.67 -8.59 -3.79
C ARG A 152 12.47 -8.26 -2.92
N ALA A 153 12.31 -7.01 -2.46
CA ALA A 153 11.16 -6.62 -1.65
C ALA A 153 9.83 -6.79 -2.40
N PHE A 154 9.85 -6.48 -3.70
CA PHE A 154 8.74 -6.70 -4.63
C PHE A 154 8.96 -8.03 -5.37
N SER A 155 7.94 -8.90 -5.36
CA SER A 155 7.96 -10.13 -6.14
C SER A 155 6.56 -10.51 -6.63
N GLY A 156 6.47 -11.34 -7.67
CA GLY A 156 5.22 -11.56 -8.40
C GLY A 156 4.96 -10.42 -9.38
N HIS A 157 3.90 -9.64 -9.16
CA HIS A 157 3.62 -8.41 -9.91
C HIS A 157 4.38 -7.21 -9.34
N LEU A 158 4.63 -6.21 -10.19
CA LEU A 158 5.19 -4.92 -9.79
C LEU A 158 4.06 -3.92 -9.58
N PRO A 159 4.24 -2.92 -8.68
CA PRO A 159 3.24 -1.90 -8.46
C PRO A 159 3.09 -1.02 -9.70
N THR A 160 1.85 -0.65 -10.03
CA THR A 160 1.53 0.33 -11.09
C THR A 160 1.64 1.76 -10.58
N LEU A 161 1.45 1.96 -9.28
CA LEU A 161 1.74 3.22 -8.60
C LEU A 161 2.46 2.89 -7.30
N LEU A 162 3.53 3.62 -7.01
CA LEU A 162 4.30 3.44 -5.77
C LEU A 162 4.54 4.80 -5.12
N ASP A 163 3.83 5.08 -4.03
CA ASP A 163 4.11 6.24 -3.20
C ASP A 163 5.03 5.83 -2.05
N VAL A 164 6.28 6.29 -2.10
CA VAL A 164 7.29 6.17 -1.03
C VAL A 164 7.69 7.55 -0.51
N SER A 165 6.87 8.58 -0.74
CA SER A 165 7.14 9.93 -0.29
C SER A 165 7.20 10.03 1.24
N SER A 166 7.82 11.08 1.78
CA SER A 166 7.88 11.33 3.23
C SER A 166 8.41 10.13 4.03
N ASN A 167 9.55 9.60 3.57
CA ASN A 167 10.26 8.49 4.19
C ASN A 167 11.72 8.90 4.48
N ALA A 168 12.58 7.93 4.79
CA ALA A 168 13.99 8.15 5.13
C ALA A 168 14.96 7.61 4.05
N LEU A 169 14.50 7.46 2.80
CA LEU A 169 15.34 6.94 1.71
C LEU A 169 16.45 7.93 1.39
N THR A 170 17.69 7.47 1.40
CA THR A 170 18.85 8.28 0.98
C THR A 170 19.23 8.06 -0.48
N GLY A 171 18.60 7.10 -1.14
CA GLY A 171 18.85 6.75 -2.54
C GLY A 171 17.75 5.87 -3.11
N LEU A 172 17.72 5.77 -4.44
CA LEU A 172 16.81 4.90 -5.17
C LEU A 172 17.67 3.85 -5.88
N ASP A 173 17.78 2.64 -5.30
CA ASP A 173 18.59 1.57 -5.89
C ASP A 173 18.03 1.19 -7.27
N GLN A 174 18.88 1.24 -8.30
CA GLN A 174 18.50 0.91 -9.67
C GLN A 174 17.85 -0.48 -9.76
N ARG A 175 18.33 -1.46 -8.98
CA ARG A 175 17.80 -2.83 -8.98
C ARG A 175 16.37 -2.93 -8.46
N VAL A 176 15.93 -1.97 -7.65
CA VAL A 176 14.57 -1.88 -7.11
C VAL A 176 13.68 -1.09 -8.06
N PHE A 177 14.10 0.13 -8.42
CA PHE A 177 13.23 1.11 -9.06
C PHE A 177 13.19 1.01 -10.58
N GLN A 178 14.27 0.56 -11.23
CA GLN A 178 14.27 0.43 -12.69
C GLN A 178 13.19 -0.55 -13.19
N PRO A 179 13.05 -1.77 -12.63
CA PRO A 179 11.98 -2.68 -13.07
C PRO A 179 10.58 -2.11 -12.87
N ILE A 180 10.36 -1.35 -11.80
CA ILE A 180 9.07 -0.71 -11.49
C ILE A 180 8.77 0.38 -12.54
N LEU A 181 9.74 1.24 -12.84
CA LEU A 181 9.58 2.28 -13.84
C LEU A 181 9.38 1.70 -15.25
N ASP A 182 10.11 0.66 -15.61
CA ASP A 182 9.94 -0.05 -16.88
C ASP A 182 8.52 -0.64 -16.99
N ASN A 183 8.02 -1.23 -15.89
CA ASN A 183 6.64 -1.71 -15.82
C ASN A 183 5.64 -0.56 -16.02
N ILE A 184 5.78 0.55 -15.31
CA ILE A 184 4.91 1.74 -15.44
C ILE A 184 4.90 2.27 -16.88
N ILE A 185 6.07 2.45 -17.49
CA ILE A 185 6.21 2.95 -18.86
C ILE A 185 5.48 2.05 -19.86
N SER A 186 5.54 0.72 -19.66
CA SER A 186 4.89 -0.22 -20.57
C SER A 186 3.35 -0.24 -20.49
N HIS A 187 2.74 0.21 -19.38
CA HIS A 187 1.30 0.07 -19.14
C HIS A 187 0.47 1.36 -19.33
N GLN A 188 1.07 2.52 -19.62
CA GLN A 188 0.43 3.76 -20.12
C GLN A 188 -0.72 4.42 -19.30
N TYR A 189 -1.02 3.96 -18.07
CA TYR A 189 -2.04 4.57 -17.21
C TYR A 189 -1.43 5.58 -16.22
N ASP A 190 -2.26 6.29 -15.45
CA ASP A 190 -1.92 7.23 -14.36
C ASP A 190 -1.07 6.57 -13.26
N SER A 191 0.15 6.23 -13.62
CA SER A 191 1.08 5.34 -12.92
C SER A 191 2.39 6.09 -12.78
N TYR A 192 2.85 6.25 -11.54
CA TYR A 192 4.08 6.97 -11.23
C TYR A 192 4.66 6.47 -9.91
N VAL A 193 5.92 6.81 -9.70
CA VAL A 193 6.60 6.66 -8.40
C VAL A 193 6.66 8.02 -7.74
N ASP A 194 6.13 8.16 -6.52
CA ASP A 194 6.40 9.36 -5.71
C ASP A 194 7.52 9.06 -4.72
N ALA A 195 8.66 9.73 -4.88
CA ALA A 195 9.78 9.66 -3.96
C ALA A 195 10.09 11.02 -3.31
N THR A 196 9.17 11.99 -3.40
CA THR A 196 9.32 13.31 -2.79
C THR A 196 9.51 13.23 -1.27
N TYR A 197 10.03 14.30 -0.67
CA TYR A 197 10.24 14.39 0.78
C TYR A 197 11.08 13.25 1.39
N ASN A 198 12.03 12.71 0.61
CA ASN A 198 13.07 11.81 1.07
C ASN A 198 14.43 12.52 1.08
N PRO A 199 15.35 12.20 2.00
CA PRO A 199 16.70 12.77 2.05
C PRO A 199 17.64 12.16 0.98
N LEU A 200 17.19 12.14 -0.28
CA LEU A 200 17.92 11.53 -1.40
C LEU A 200 19.25 12.24 -1.66
N GLN A 201 20.29 11.44 -1.93
CA GLN A 201 21.61 11.91 -2.33
C GLN A 201 21.78 11.77 -3.84
N CYS A 202 22.29 12.82 -4.51
CA CYS A 202 22.48 12.83 -5.96
C CYS A 202 23.32 11.65 -6.49
N SER A 203 24.35 11.25 -5.74
CA SER A 203 25.20 10.10 -6.08
C SER A 203 24.43 8.79 -6.17
N SER A 204 23.38 8.63 -5.36
CA SER A 204 22.59 7.41 -5.24
C SER A 204 21.41 7.34 -6.23
N ILE A 205 21.16 8.39 -7.00
CA ILE A 205 20.13 8.44 -8.05
C ILE A 205 20.70 8.78 -9.42
N HIS A 206 22.02 8.74 -9.58
CA HIS A 206 22.70 9.17 -10.80
C HIS A 206 22.22 8.43 -12.06
N TRP A 207 21.94 7.13 -11.93
CA TRP A 207 21.41 6.29 -13.01
C TRP A 207 20.07 6.83 -13.55
N LEU A 208 19.24 7.41 -12.68
CA LEU A 208 17.93 7.98 -13.02
C LEU A 208 18.07 9.30 -13.79
N LEU A 209 19.07 10.10 -13.44
CA LEU A 209 19.33 11.40 -14.08
C LEU A 209 19.90 11.28 -15.50
N GLY A 210 20.43 10.11 -15.85
CA GLY A 210 20.95 9.82 -17.19
C GLY A 210 19.84 9.54 -18.22
N ASP A 211 18.64 9.14 -17.78
CA ASP A 211 17.53 8.82 -18.65
C ASP A 211 16.35 9.78 -18.42
N ASN A 212 16.15 10.69 -19.37
CA ASN A 212 15.06 11.65 -19.29
C ASN A 212 13.67 10.99 -19.32
N MET A 213 13.53 9.76 -19.84
CA MET A 213 12.24 9.07 -19.90
C MET A 213 11.74 8.74 -18.49
N TYR A 214 12.60 8.23 -17.61
CA TYR A 214 12.19 7.89 -16.25
C TYR A 214 11.70 9.10 -15.46
N LEU A 215 12.27 10.28 -15.70
CA LEU A 215 11.91 11.53 -15.01
C LEU A 215 10.46 11.99 -15.26
N TYR A 216 9.76 11.45 -16.26
CA TYR A 216 8.32 11.71 -16.46
C TYR A 216 7.42 10.88 -15.55
N PHE A 217 7.93 9.77 -15.02
CA PHE A 217 7.15 8.78 -14.25
C PHE A 217 7.59 8.71 -12.78
N ILE A 218 8.45 9.62 -12.34
CA ILE A 218 8.89 9.70 -10.95
C ILE A 218 8.92 11.14 -10.45
N ALA A 219 8.27 11.38 -9.32
CA ALA A 219 8.39 12.62 -8.58
C ALA A 219 9.59 12.51 -7.61
N LEU A 220 10.48 13.50 -7.66
CA LEU A 220 11.66 13.60 -6.81
C LEU A 220 11.58 14.85 -5.94
N PRO A 221 12.23 14.86 -4.75
CA PRO A 221 12.39 16.10 -3.99
C PRO A 221 13.18 17.12 -4.82
N ASP A 222 13.08 18.40 -4.45
CA ASP A 222 13.90 19.45 -5.07
C ASP A 222 15.38 19.18 -4.77
N LEU A 223 16.08 18.63 -5.77
CA LEU A 223 17.46 18.20 -5.68
C LEU A 223 18.33 19.06 -6.60
N GLN A 224 19.34 19.70 -6.02
CA GLN A 224 20.33 20.49 -6.76
C GLN A 224 21.44 19.59 -7.36
N CYS A 225 21.04 18.55 -8.09
CA CYS A 225 21.97 17.61 -8.71
C CYS A 225 22.55 18.16 -10.01
N ARG A 226 23.88 18.08 -10.17
CA ARG A 226 24.51 18.30 -11.47
C ARG A 226 24.33 17.04 -12.31
N ARG A 227 23.77 17.16 -13.52
CA ARG A 227 23.79 16.06 -14.51
C ARG A 227 25.25 15.70 -14.79
N ALA A 228 25.62 14.41 -14.81
CA ALA A 228 26.94 14.06 -15.32
C ALA A 228 27.04 14.44 -16.80
N HIS A 229 28.22 14.93 -17.14
CA HIS A 229 28.65 15.19 -18.50
C HIS A 229 28.98 13.88 -19.23
#